data_AF-A0A940U4Y5-F1
#
_entry.id   AF-A0A940U4Y5-F1
#
_cell.length_a   1.000
_cell.length_b   1.000
_cell.length_c   1.000
_cell.angle_alpha   90.00
_cell.angle_beta   90.00
_cell.angle_gamma   90.00
#
_symmetry.space_group_name_H-M   'P 1'
#
loop_
_entity.id
_entity.type
_entity.pdbx_description
1 polymer ?
#
loop_
_entity_poly.entity_id
_entity_poly.type
_entity_poly.pdbx_seq_one_letter_code
_entity_poly.pdbx_strand_id
1 'polypeptide(L)'
;MTPVKQLERQIRDLQKELLDAKREADLLRLQPCTGDFELRKKDEAMTEIEARMETINQTIRELEKKRREMMSTALNDTGYESPFT
;
A
#
# COMPACT_ATOMS: atom_id res chain seq x y z
N MET A 1 -14.20 8.79 15.89
CA MET A 1 -13.54 8.46 14.60
C MET A 1 -13.79 6.99 14.35
N THR A 2 -14.47 6.59 13.27
CA THR A 2 -14.81 5.16 13.07
C THR A 2 -13.58 4.37 12.60
N PRO A 3 -13.42 3.10 13.00
CA PRO A 3 -12.26 2.28 12.66
C PRO A 3 -12.04 2.16 11.14
N VAL A 4 -13.12 2.20 10.35
CA VAL A 4 -13.07 2.21 8.88
C VAL A 4 -12.38 3.47 8.33
N LYS A 5 -12.64 4.65 8.90
CA LYS A 5 -11.99 5.91 8.48
C LYS A 5 -10.50 5.94 8.81
N GLN A 6 -10.08 5.22 9.85
CA GLN A 6 -8.65 5.07 10.17
C GLN A 6 -7.94 4.19 9.15
N LEU A 7 -8.54 3.07 8.75
CA LEU A 7 -8.01 2.23 7.67
C LEU A 7 -7.94 2.97 6.33
N GLU A 8 -8.96 3.75 5.98
CA GLU A 8 -8.94 4.56 4.75
C GLU A 8 -7.82 5.59 4.76
N ARG A 9 -7.53 6.19 5.92
CA ARG A 9 -6.40 7.12 6.06
C ARG A 9 -5.06 6.39 5.90
N GLN A 10 -4.90 5.24 6.56
CA GLN A 10 -3.68 4.42 6.44
C GLN A 10 -3.43 3.96 5.00
N ILE A 11 -4.48 3.54 4.28
CA ILE A 11 -4.38 3.16 2.86
C ILE A 11 -3.95 4.37 2.02
N ARG A 12 -4.52 5.55 2.24
CA ARG A 12 -4.11 6.77 1.52
C ARG A 12 -2.66 7.16 1.80
N ASP A 13 -2.24 7.05 3.06
CA ASP A 13 -0.86 7.36 3.46
C ASP A 13 0.12 6.39 2.78
N LEU A 14 -0.17 5.08 2.77
CA LEU A 14 0.62 4.07 2.06
C LEU A 14 0.60 4.23 0.54
N GLN A 15 -0.53 4.65 -0.04
CA GLN A 15 -0.62 4.97 -1.48
C GLN A 15 0.27 6.17 -1.85
N LYS A 16 0.39 7.15 -0.94
CA LYS A 16 1.29 8.29 -1.12
C LYS A 16 2.75 7.84 -1.03
N GLU A 17 3.10 7.02 -0.05
CA GLU A 17 4.45 6.43 0.06
C GLU A 17 4.82 5.61 -1.18
N LEU A 18 3.87 4.85 -1.75
CA LEU A 18 4.07 4.11 -3.00
C LEU A 18 4.34 5.04 -4.19
N LEU A 19 3.65 6.18 -4.25
CA LEU A 19 3.87 7.20 -5.28
C LEU A 19 5.24 7.85 -5.14
N ASP A 20 5.67 8.15 -3.91
CA ASP A 20 6.97 8.73 -3.66
C ASP A 20 8.11 7.75 -3.97
N ALA A 21 7.96 6.47 -3.62
CA ALA A 21 8.90 5.41 -4.00
C ALA A 21 9.00 5.22 -5.53
N LYS A 22 7.88 5.31 -6.26
CA LYS A 22 7.88 5.31 -7.73
C LYS A 22 8.64 6.49 -8.32
N ARG A 23 8.43 7.68 -7.78
CA ARG A 23 9.16 8.89 -8.22
C ARG A 23 10.65 8.75 -7.96
N GLU A 24 11.04 8.18 -6.82
CA GLU A 24 12.44 7.90 -6.51
C GLU A 24 13.05 6.91 -7.52
N ALA A 25 12.34 5.84 -7.88
CA ALA A 25 12.76 4.92 -8.93
C ALA A 25 12.92 5.61 -10.30
N ASP A 26 11.96 6.47 -10.68
CA ASP A 26 12.01 7.19 -11.95
C ASP A 26 13.18 8.19 -12.00
N LEU A 27 13.44 8.90 -10.90
CA LEU A 27 14.60 9.78 -10.77
C LEU A 27 15.90 8.99 -10.87
N LEU A 28 15.98 7.86 -10.18
CA LEU A 28 17.15 6.99 -10.21
C LEU A 28 17.38 6.44 -11.63
N ARG A 29 16.33 6.07 -12.36
CA ARG A 29 16.42 5.65 -13.77
C ARG A 29 16.98 6.74 -14.67
N LEU A 30 16.56 7.99 -14.48
CA LEU A 30 17.00 9.14 -15.28
C LEU A 30 18.44 9.59 -14.95
N GLN A 31 18.99 9.19 -13.81
CA GLN A 31 20.34 9.56 -13.42
C GLN A 31 21.38 8.97 -14.40
N PRO A 32 22.25 9.80 -15.00
CA PRO A 32 23.33 9.31 -15.85
C PRO A 32 24.38 8.59 -14.99
N CYS A 33 24.85 7.44 -15.49
CA CYS A 33 25.91 6.66 -14.86
C CYS A 33 27.23 6.92 -15.61
N THR A 34 28.30 7.25 -14.91
CA THR A 34 29.61 7.56 -15.49
C THR A 34 30.51 6.32 -15.62
N GLY A 35 30.16 5.20 -14.99
CA GLY A 35 30.88 3.92 -15.13
C GLY A 35 30.19 2.72 -14.49
N ASP A 36 30.81 1.54 -14.60
CA ASP A 36 30.24 0.24 -14.17
C ASP A 36 29.94 0.16 -12.67
N PHE A 37 30.73 0.84 -11.83
CA PHE A 37 30.50 0.88 -10.39
C PHE A 37 29.21 1.61 -10.03
N GLU A 38 28.95 2.76 -10.68
CA GLU A 38 27.72 3.53 -10.47
C GLU A 38 26.51 2.78 -11.03
N LEU A 39 26.70 2.02 -12.11
CA LEU A 39 25.66 1.18 -12.70
C LEU A 39 25.22 0.08 -11.74
N ARG A 40 26.17 -0.64 -11.12
CA ARG A 40 25.86 -1.66 -10.10
C ARG A 40 25.16 -1.07 -8.88
N LYS A 41 25.65 0.05 -8.37
CA LYS A 41 25.03 0.73 -7.22
C LYS A 41 23.61 1.19 -7.53
N LYS A 42 23.37 1.64 -8.77
CA LYS A 42 22.04 2.01 -9.26
C LYS A 42 21.12 0.80 -9.38
N ASP A 43 21.60 -0.33 -9.88
CA ASP A 43 20.82 -1.57 -9.95
C ASP A 43 20.45 -2.10 -8.56
N GLU A 44 21.38 -2.05 -7.61
CA GLU A 44 21.12 -2.40 -6.20
C GLU A 44 20.05 -1.50 -5.59
N ALA A 45 20.19 -0.18 -5.76
CA ALA A 45 19.22 0.80 -5.26
C ALA A 45 17.84 0.66 -5.93
N MET A 46 17.79 0.37 -7.24
CA MET A 46 16.55 0.06 -7.95
C MET A 46 15.87 -1.18 -7.37
N THR A 47 16.63 -2.25 -7.14
CA THR A 47 16.12 -3.49 -6.54
C THR A 47 15.55 -3.25 -5.14
N GLU A 48 16.22 -2.41 -4.34
CA GLU A 48 15.77 -2.06 -3.00
C GLU A 48 14.45 -1.26 -3.03
N ILE A 49 14.33 -0.31 -3.97
CA ILE A 49 13.09 0.45 -4.18
C ILE A 49 11.94 -0.46 -4.63
N GLU A 50 12.21 -1.40 -5.55
CA GLU A 50 11.22 -2.39 -6.00
C GLU A 50 10.72 -3.27 -4.83
N ALA A 51 11.63 -3.79 -4.00
CA ALA A 51 11.27 -4.57 -2.83
C ALA A 51 10.41 -3.77 -1.81
N ARG A 52 10.73 -2.49 -1.61
CA ARG A 52 9.91 -1.58 -0.79
C ARG A 52 8.52 -1.37 -1.39
N MET A 53 8.43 -1.16 -2.70
CA MET A 53 7.15 -1.02 -3.41
C MET A 53 6.30 -2.29 -3.31
N GLU A 54 6.89 -3.47 -3.42
CA GLU A 54 6.18 -4.74 -3.23
C GLU A 54 5.62 -4.86 -1.81
N THR A 55 6.43 -4.53 -0.80
CA THR A 55 6.01 -4.55 0.61
C THR A 55 4.85 -3.59 0.85
N ILE A 56 4.90 -2.38 0.31
CA ILE A 56 3.82 -1.39 0.43
C ILE A 56 2.54 -1.91 -0.29
N ASN A 57 2.67 -2.51 -1.47
CA ASN A 57 1.51 -3.11 -2.15
C ASN A 57 0.89 -4.26 -1.35
N GLN A 58 1.71 -5.10 -0.72
CA GLN A 58 1.25 -6.21 0.11
C GLN A 58 0.45 -5.68 1.31
N THR A 59 0.98 -4.68 2.01
CA THR A 59 0.32 -4.06 3.17
C THR A 59 -0.99 -3.35 2.79
N ILE A 60 -1.04 -2.66 1.65
CA ILE A 60 -2.29 -2.07 1.12
C ILE A 60 -3.34 -3.18 0.90
N ARG A 61 -2.98 -4.28 0.23
CA ARG A 61 -3.91 -5.41 -0.02
C ARG A 61 -4.43 -6.01 1.28
N GLU A 62 -3.58 -6.16 2.28
CA GLU A 62 -3.99 -6.66 3.60
C GLU A 62 -4.94 -5.70 4.33
N LEU A 63 -4.66 -4.40 4.30
CA LEU A 63 -5.53 -3.39 4.90
C LEU A 63 -6.87 -3.29 4.17
N GLU A 64 -6.89 -3.41 2.84
CA GLU A 64 -8.13 -3.50 2.05
C GLU A 64 -8.92 -4.77 2.35
N LYS A 65 -8.25 -5.90 2.57
CA LYS A 65 -8.89 -7.15 3.00
C LYS A 65 -9.53 -6.97 4.38
N LYS A 66 -8.80 -6.42 5.36
CA LYS A 66 -9.33 -6.11 6.69
C LYS A 66 -10.51 -5.14 6.63
N ARG A 67 -10.46 -4.13 5.75
CA ARG A 67 -11.58 -3.20 5.53
C ARG A 67 -12.84 -3.95 5.05
N ARG A 68 -12.70 -4.85 4.07
CA ARG A 68 -13.82 -5.66 3.56
C ARG A 68 -14.39 -6.59 4.63
N GLU A 69 -13.52 -7.25 5.40
CA GLU A 69 -13.93 -8.12 6.50
C GLU A 69 -14.72 -7.36 7.57
N MET A 70 -14.24 -6.19 8.01
CA MET A 70 -14.97 -5.36 8.98
C MET A 70 -16.31 -4.82 8.46
N MET A 71 -16.41 -4.52 7.16
CA MET A 71 -17.69 -4.12 6.56
C MET A 71 -18.67 -5.30 6.46
N SER A 72 -18.16 -6.51 6.20
CA SER A 72 -18.95 -7.75 6.14
C SER A 72 -19.46 -8.16 7.53
N THR A 73 -18.63 -8.09 8.57
CA THR A 73 -19.06 -8.36 9.95
C THR A 73 -20.08 -7.33 10.44
N ALA A 74 -19.89 -6.05 10.11
CA ALA A 74 -20.87 -5.00 10.45
C ALA A 74 -22.24 -5.21 9.79
N LEU A 75 -22.30 -5.83 8.60
CA LEU A 75 -23.56 -6.17 7.91
C LEU A 75 -24.25 -7.42 8.50
N ASN A 76 -23.48 -8.33 9.10
CA ASN A 76 -24.05 -9.54 9.73
C ASN A 76 -24.51 -9.30 11.17
N ASP A 77 -24.00 -8.25 11.83
CA ASP A 77 -24.37 -7.88 13.21
C ASP A 77 -25.67 -7.05 13.27
N THR A 78 -26.17 -6.57 12.12
CA THR A 78 -27.56 -6.12 12.02
C THR A 78 -28.47 -7.34 11.93
N GLY A 79 -28.59 -8.07 13.04
CA GLY A 79 -29.57 -9.13 13.21
C GLY A 79 -30.95 -8.59 12.91
N TYR A 80 -31.53 -9.03 11.79
CA TYR A 80 -32.91 -8.74 11.45
C TYR A 80 -33.81 -9.47 12.46
N GLU A 81 -34.25 -8.77 13.51
CA GLU A 81 -35.36 -9.21 14.33
C GLU A 81 -36.64 -9.02 13.52
N SER A 82 -37.13 -10.12 12.94
CA SER A 82 -38.39 -10.13 12.22
C SER A 82 -39.53 -9.71 13.14
N PRO A 83 -40.32 -8.67 12.82
CA PRO A 83 -41.43 -8.22 13.65
C PRO A 83 -42.68 -9.11 13.57
N PHE A 84 -42.56 -10.32 13.00
CA PHE A 84 -43.66 -11.26 12.78
C PHE A 84 -43.60 -12.50 13.68
N THR A 85 -42.88 -12.45 14.80
CA THR A 85 -42.94 -13.49 15.86
C THR A 85 -44.01 -13.19 16.89
#